data_AF-A0A084TP00-F1
#
_entry.id   AF-A0A084TP00-F1
#
_cell.length_a   1.000
_cell.length_b   1.000
_cell.length_c   1.000
_cell.angle_alpha   90.00
_cell.angle_beta   90.00
_cell.angle_gamma   90.00
#
_symmetry.space_group_name_H-M   'P 1'
#
loop_
_entity.id
_entity.type
_entity.pdbx_description
1 polymer ?
#
loop_
_entity_poly.entity_id
_entity_poly.type
_entity_poly.pdbx_seq_one_letter_code
_entity_poly.pdbx_strand_id
1 'polypeptide(L)'
;MFLSHLVFTLSAIGFILFIIRSKNQEPFEKFLTFFSFLFFSSSGVWLYLDYYSDLPSVILDYYGVVNENLALLTPIFCASLFGKSISTSGILKRFGFIFLVGFSFAFVHYMIARDDSNSLIFFNTNKNILINASLQIVYNLTLFGLFLYYLNKIDITKGNELFDGVYKRAFSILFIVYYILDTLFFIWLFFVLNKMSGIKTLYHLTHVFNLIMCLLIITLAIYTNWLSLITRFKRQWQPEIVEVPIETNDQEVWYLQDDQGKVKNWNDFKVFYAEDHKELILSIEQLDFLTKTERLYAALQPFNLSHKDLAAKFNVSLRTIETNFYRLRVKLRKHDHSEDFPYKYRAK
;
A
#
# COMPACT_ATOMS: atom_id res chain seq x y z
N MET A 1 -2.87 5.78 -31.27
CA MET A 1 -1.41 5.55 -31.38
C MET A 1 -0.60 6.24 -30.29
N PHE A 2 -0.50 7.59 -30.24
CA PHE A 2 0.28 8.28 -29.18
C PHE A 2 -0.15 7.88 -27.77
N LEU A 3 -1.46 7.93 -27.49
CA LEU A 3 -2.00 7.56 -26.18
C LEU A 3 -1.68 6.09 -25.81
N SER A 4 -1.74 5.17 -26.78
CA SER A 4 -1.41 3.75 -26.58
C SER A 4 0.07 3.56 -26.21
N HIS A 5 0.99 4.29 -26.86
CA HIS A 5 2.41 4.30 -26.48
C HIS A 5 2.63 4.89 -25.08
N LEU A 6 1.93 5.98 -24.76
CA LEU A 6 2.01 6.61 -23.46
C LEU A 6 1.54 5.65 -22.35
N VAL A 7 0.40 4.97 -22.55
CA VAL A 7 -0.11 3.95 -21.63
C VAL A 7 0.90 2.83 -21.45
N PHE A 8 1.44 2.28 -22.54
CA PHE A 8 2.47 1.24 -22.47
C PHE A 8 3.70 1.69 -21.68
N THR A 9 4.21 2.89 -21.97
CA THR A 9 5.41 3.44 -21.30
C THR A 9 5.16 3.67 -19.81
N LEU A 10 4.03 4.27 -19.45
CA LEU A 10 3.66 4.51 -18.05
C LEU A 10 3.41 3.20 -17.29
N SER A 11 2.78 2.21 -17.92
CA SER A 11 2.59 0.89 -17.31
C SER A 11 3.92 0.17 -17.08
N ALA A 12 4.88 0.30 -18.00
CA ALA A 12 6.23 -0.23 -17.85
C ALA A 12 6.95 0.43 -16.67
N ILE A 13 6.86 1.75 -16.54
CA ILE A 13 7.37 2.48 -15.37
C ILE A 13 6.73 1.95 -14.10
N GLY A 14 5.40 1.86 -14.04
CA GLY A 14 4.66 1.32 -12.89
C GLY A 14 5.13 -0.08 -12.50
N PHE A 15 5.34 -0.97 -13.48
CA PHE A 15 5.82 -2.33 -13.26
C PHE A 15 7.27 -2.37 -12.75
N ILE A 16 8.18 -1.60 -13.35
CA ILE A 16 9.58 -1.49 -12.92
C ILE A 16 9.65 -1.03 -11.45
N LEU A 17 8.84 -0.04 -11.07
CA LEU A 17 8.80 0.46 -9.69
C LEU A 17 8.41 -0.62 -8.67
N PHE A 18 7.61 -1.61 -9.06
CA PHE A 18 7.31 -2.79 -8.22
C PHE A 18 8.45 -3.82 -8.24
N ILE A 19 9.00 -4.13 -9.41
CA ILE A 19 9.98 -5.22 -9.59
C ILE A 19 11.33 -4.94 -8.92
N ILE A 20 11.74 -3.67 -8.80
CA ILE A 20 13.02 -3.27 -8.20
C ILE A 20 13.17 -3.84 -6.77
N ARG A 21 12.06 -4.02 -6.04
CA ARG A 21 12.06 -4.58 -4.68
C ARG A 21 11.67 -6.06 -4.61
N SER A 22 11.61 -6.79 -5.73
CA SER A 22 11.10 -8.17 -5.82
C SER A 22 11.62 -9.13 -4.73
N LYS A 23 12.87 -8.97 -4.28
CA LYS A 23 13.47 -9.79 -3.22
C LYS A 23 12.91 -9.53 -1.81
N ASN A 24 12.42 -8.31 -1.55
CA ASN A 24 11.93 -7.87 -0.23
C ASN A 24 10.43 -7.53 -0.29
N GLN A 25 9.66 -8.23 -1.13
CA GLN A 25 8.22 -8.03 -1.23
C GLN A 25 7.48 -8.85 -0.17
N GLU A 26 6.57 -8.18 0.54
CA GLU A 26 5.58 -8.86 1.36
C GLU A 26 4.63 -9.69 0.47
N PRO A 27 3.96 -10.72 1.01
CA PRO A 27 3.12 -11.60 0.22
C PRO A 27 2.09 -10.88 -0.66
N PHE A 28 1.42 -9.84 -0.14
CA PHE A 28 0.44 -9.07 -0.91
C PHE A 28 1.09 -8.23 -2.04
N GLU A 29 2.31 -7.74 -1.85
CA GLU A 29 3.03 -6.94 -2.85
C GLU A 29 3.46 -7.76 -4.07
N LYS A 30 3.65 -9.08 -3.89
CA LYS A 30 3.85 -9.99 -5.01
C LYS A 30 2.63 -10.06 -5.92
N PHE A 31 1.42 -10.02 -5.35
CA PHE A 31 0.17 -9.92 -6.11
C PHE A 31 0.00 -8.54 -6.74
N LEU A 32 0.41 -7.44 -6.06
CA LEU A 32 0.45 -6.11 -6.70
C LEU A 32 1.40 -6.07 -7.90
N THR A 33 2.57 -6.71 -7.78
CA THR A 33 3.54 -6.81 -8.87
C THR A 33 2.98 -7.61 -10.02
N PHE A 34 2.29 -8.72 -9.74
CA PHE A 34 1.60 -9.51 -10.76
C PHE A 34 0.47 -8.72 -11.43
N PHE A 35 -0.35 -7.99 -10.68
CA PHE A 35 -1.37 -7.10 -11.24
C PHE A 35 -0.77 -6.06 -12.17
N SER A 36 0.31 -5.40 -11.74
CA SER A 36 1.05 -4.43 -12.56
C SER A 36 1.65 -5.07 -13.82
N PHE A 37 2.15 -6.31 -13.71
CA PHE A 37 2.61 -7.09 -14.86
C PHE A 37 1.49 -7.38 -15.86
N LEU A 38 0.32 -7.83 -15.40
CA LEU A 38 -0.83 -8.10 -16.28
C LEU A 38 -1.25 -6.83 -17.02
N PHE A 39 -1.25 -5.68 -16.32
CA PHE A 39 -1.59 -4.40 -16.94
C PHE A 39 -0.54 -3.95 -17.97
N PHE A 40 0.74 -4.05 -17.64
CA PHE A 40 1.85 -3.79 -18.55
C PHE A 40 1.80 -4.70 -19.77
N SER A 41 1.69 -6.01 -19.56
CA SER A 41 1.65 -7.00 -20.64
C SER A 41 0.45 -6.76 -21.54
N SER A 42 -0.72 -6.46 -20.98
CA SER A 42 -1.92 -6.17 -21.78
C SER A 42 -1.76 -4.92 -22.63
N SER A 43 -1.25 -3.83 -22.06
CA SER A 43 -0.99 -2.62 -22.83
C SER A 43 0.02 -2.84 -23.98
N GLY A 44 1.00 -3.72 -23.78
CA GLY A 44 1.98 -4.09 -24.81
C GLY A 44 1.38 -4.94 -25.93
N VAL A 45 0.57 -5.93 -25.58
CA VAL A 45 -0.14 -6.77 -26.56
C VAL A 45 -1.10 -5.92 -27.39
N TRP A 46 -1.90 -5.07 -26.77
CA TRP A 46 -2.80 -4.15 -27.46
C TRP A 46 -2.04 -3.19 -28.37
N LEU A 47 -0.95 -2.58 -27.89
CA LEU A 47 -0.12 -1.69 -28.70
C LEU A 47 0.45 -2.40 -29.94
N TYR A 48 1.01 -3.59 -29.75
CA TYR A 48 1.63 -4.35 -30.81
C TYR A 48 0.60 -4.82 -31.85
N LEU A 49 -0.52 -5.38 -31.40
CA LEU A 49 -1.54 -5.93 -32.30
C LEU A 49 -2.36 -4.86 -33.02
N ASP A 50 -2.61 -3.70 -32.40
CA ASP A 50 -3.41 -2.65 -33.05
C ASP A 50 -2.61 -1.81 -34.08
N TYR A 51 -1.29 -1.70 -33.92
CA TYR A 51 -0.48 -0.74 -34.70
C TYR A 51 0.73 -1.34 -35.42
N TYR A 52 1.14 -2.57 -35.09
CA TYR A 52 2.42 -3.13 -35.53
C TYR A 52 2.35 -4.58 -36.02
N SER A 53 1.16 -5.19 -36.09
CA SER A 53 0.99 -6.58 -36.47
C SER A 53 -0.25 -6.79 -37.33
N ASP A 54 -0.14 -7.73 -38.27
CA ASP A 54 -1.27 -8.26 -39.05
C ASP A 54 -1.84 -9.56 -38.42
N LEU A 55 -1.46 -9.86 -37.17
CA LEU A 55 -1.90 -11.07 -36.49
C LEU A 55 -3.43 -11.11 -36.31
N PRO A 56 -4.03 -12.33 -36.26
CA PRO A 56 -5.48 -12.47 -36.14
C PRO A 56 -6.02 -11.82 -34.86
N SER A 57 -7.13 -11.08 -34.98
CA SER A 57 -7.87 -10.47 -33.86
C SER A 57 -8.30 -11.48 -32.78
N VAL A 58 -8.33 -12.76 -33.13
CA VAL A 58 -8.60 -13.89 -32.24
C VAL A 58 -7.60 -13.99 -31.09
N ILE A 59 -6.31 -13.72 -31.35
CA ILE A 59 -5.27 -13.79 -30.31
C ILE A 59 -5.50 -12.68 -29.28
N LEU A 60 -5.83 -11.48 -29.75
CA LEU A 60 -6.10 -10.32 -28.90
C LEU A 60 -7.30 -10.57 -27.98
N ASP A 61 -8.36 -11.13 -28.52
CA ASP A 61 -9.61 -11.38 -27.80
C ASP A 61 -9.41 -12.43 -26.69
N TYR A 62 -8.77 -13.57 -26.99
CA TYR A 62 -8.46 -14.58 -25.97
C TYR A 62 -7.50 -14.08 -24.91
N TYR A 63 -6.42 -13.40 -25.33
CA TYR A 63 -5.47 -12.84 -24.39
C TYR A 63 -6.16 -11.82 -23.47
N GLY A 64 -7.01 -10.95 -24.03
CA GLY A 64 -7.78 -9.96 -23.28
C GLY A 64 -8.65 -10.62 -22.22
N VAL A 65 -9.44 -11.63 -22.59
CA VAL A 65 -10.33 -12.36 -21.66
C VAL A 65 -9.55 -13.03 -20.54
N VAL A 66 -8.46 -13.75 -20.87
CA VAL A 66 -7.63 -14.41 -19.86
C VAL A 66 -6.99 -13.39 -18.94
N ASN A 67 -6.33 -12.38 -19.50
CA ASN A 67 -5.60 -11.37 -18.73
C ASN A 67 -6.55 -10.63 -17.77
N GLU A 68 -7.72 -10.23 -18.24
CA GLU A 68 -8.71 -9.53 -17.43
C GLU A 68 -9.22 -10.40 -16.28
N ASN A 69 -9.53 -11.67 -16.54
CA ASN A 69 -9.99 -12.58 -15.51
C ASN A 69 -8.95 -12.85 -14.42
N LEU A 70 -7.66 -12.90 -14.78
CA LEU A 70 -6.56 -12.97 -13.81
C LEU A 70 -6.41 -11.65 -13.03
N ALA A 71 -6.52 -10.51 -13.73
CA ALA A 71 -6.37 -9.19 -13.15
C ALA A 71 -7.51 -8.84 -12.18
N LEU A 72 -8.74 -9.28 -12.43
CA LEU A 72 -9.88 -9.11 -11.53
C LEU A 72 -9.79 -9.96 -10.25
N LEU A 73 -9.12 -11.11 -10.28
CA LEU A 73 -8.93 -11.97 -9.10
C LEU A 73 -7.81 -11.47 -8.20
N THR A 74 -6.77 -10.88 -8.78
CA THR A 74 -5.56 -10.46 -8.07
C THR A 74 -5.82 -9.50 -6.90
N PRO A 75 -6.67 -8.45 -7.01
CA PRO A 75 -7.00 -7.52 -5.93
C PRO A 75 -7.55 -8.20 -4.67
N ILE A 76 -8.33 -9.28 -4.82
CA ILE A 76 -8.89 -10.04 -3.69
C ILE A 76 -7.75 -10.67 -2.86
N PHE A 77 -6.71 -11.16 -3.52
CA PHE A 77 -5.52 -11.69 -2.86
C PHE A 77 -4.66 -10.58 -2.26
N CYS A 78 -4.54 -9.43 -2.93
CA CYS A 78 -3.91 -8.26 -2.34
C CYS A 78 -4.58 -7.87 -1.00
N ALA A 79 -5.91 -7.79 -0.97
CA ALA A 79 -6.65 -7.42 0.23
C ALA A 79 -6.63 -8.53 1.31
N SER A 80 -6.83 -9.79 0.92
CA SER A 80 -6.95 -10.90 1.88
C SER A 80 -5.62 -11.29 2.55
N LEU A 81 -4.48 -11.00 1.91
CA LEU A 81 -3.14 -11.29 2.43
C LEU A 81 -2.46 -10.09 3.08
N PHE A 82 -3.13 -8.95 3.15
CA PHE A 82 -2.58 -7.76 3.75
C PHE A 82 -2.15 -8.02 5.20
N GLY A 83 -0.90 -7.66 5.53
CA GLY A 83 -0.32 -7.84 6.88
C GLY A 83 -0.15 -9.29 7.33
N LYS A 84 -0.28 -10.29 6.44
CA LYS A 84 -0.16 -11.71 6.78
C LYS A 84 1.15 -12.28 6.29
N SER A 85 1.88 -12.97 7.18
CA SER A 85 3.01 -13.81 6.80
C SER A 85 2.50 -15.14 6.23
N ILE A 86 3.05 -15.55 5.08
CA ILE A 86 2.65 -16.76 4.36
C ILE A 86 3.90 -17.40 3.79
N SER A 87 3.99 -18.72 3.87
CA SER A 87 5.07 -19.48 3.25
C SER A 87 5.05 -19.37 1.72
N THR A 88 6.20 -19.56 1.08
CA THR A 88 6.34 -19.53 -0.38
C THR A 88 5.38 -20.52 -1.07
N SER A 89 5.21 -21.72 -0.53
CA SER A 89 4.24 -22.69 -1.05
C SER A 89 2.79 -22.16 -0.96
N GLY A 90 2.44 -21.47 0.12
CA GLY A 90 1.13 -20.83 0.27
C GLY A 90 0.88 -19.72 -0.75
N ILE A 91 1.92 -18.99 -1.16
CA ILE A 91 1.84 -17.98 -2.22
C ILE A 91 1.64 -18.65 -3.58
N LEU A 92 2.42 -19.69 -3.90
CA LEU A 92 2.30 -20.44 -5.16
C LEU A 92 0.92 -21.07 -5.34
N LYS A 93 0.34 -21.66 -4.28
CA LYS A 93 -1.03 -22.21 -4.31
C LYS A 93 -2.07 -21.15 -4.68
N ARG A 94 -1.90 -19.92 -4.22
CA ARG A 94 -2.83 -18.81 -4.53
C ARG A 94 -2.66 -18.30 -5.95
N PHE A 95 -1.43 -18.20 -6.47
CA PHE A 95 -1.22 -17.98 -7.90
C PHE A 95 -1.85 -19.10 -8.73
N GLY A 96 -1.64 -20.36 -8.36
CA GLY A 96 -2.28 -21.51 -9.00
C GLY A 96 -3.80 -21.41 -8.99
N PHE A 97 -4.41 -20.95 -7.89
CA PHE A 97 -5.84 -20.70 -7.82
C PHE A 97 -6.29 -19.56 -8.75
N ILE A 98 -5.57 -18.44 -8.80
CA ILE A 98 -5.87 -17.33 -9.74
C ILE A 98 -5.86 -17.84 -11.18
N PHE A 99 -4.82 -18.59 -11.57
CA PHE A 99 -4.74 -19.17 -12.90
C PHE A 99 -5.85 -20.17 -13.16
N LEU A 100 -6.12 -21.08 -12.23
CA LEU A 100 -7.18 -22.08 -12.36
C LEU A 100 -8.54 -21.41 -12.60
N VAL A 101 -8.93 -20.47 -11.75
CA VAL A 101 -10.22 -19.78 -11.87
C VAL A 101 -10.25 -18.89 -13.12
N GLY A 102 -9.20 -18.10 -13.36
CA GLY A 102 -9.12 -17.20 -14.50
C GLY A 102 -9.21 -17.92 -15.85
N PHE A 103 -8.46 -19.02 -16.03
CA PHE A 103 -8.55 -19.83 -17.25
C PHE A 103 -9.87 -20.59 -17.36
N SER A 104 -10.41 -21.11 -16.24
CA SER A 104 -11.69 -21.81 -16.27
C SER A 104 -12.82 -20.86 -16.70
N PHE A 105 -12.81 -19.62 -16.20
CA PHE A 105 -13.81 -18.63 -16.57
C PHE A 105 -13.65 -18.15 -18.02
N ALA A 106 -12.41 -17.96 -18.49
CA ALA A 106 -12.14 -17.71 -19.90
C ALA A 106 -12.62 -18.86 -20.81
N PHE A 107 -12.47 -20.11 -20.36
CA PHE A 107 -12.99 -21.27 -21.08
C PHE A 107 -14.52 -21.29 -21.14
N VAL A 108 -15.22 -20.89 -20.07
CA VAL A 108 -16.68 -20.73 -20.08
C VAL A 108 -17.11 -19.70 -21.13
N HIS A 109 -16.43 -18.55 -21.19
CA HIS A 109 -16.69 -17.54 -22.22
C HIS A 109 -16.47 -18.07 -23.64
N TYR A 110 -15.39 -18.82 -23.85
CA TYR A 110 -15.13 -19.50 -25.12
C TYR A 110 -16.25 -20.47 -25.49
N MET A 111 -16.72 -21.29 -24.55
CA MET A 111 -17.80 -22.25 -24.79
C MET A 111 -19.12 -21.57 -25.15
N ILE A 112 -19.41 -20.40 -24.58
CA ILE A 112 -20.58 -19.57 -24.93
C ILE A 112 -20.39 -18.94 -26.31
N ALA A 113 -19.17 -18.51 -26.64
CA ALA A 113 -18.86 -17.83 -27.90
C ALA A 113 -18.81 -18.76 -29.11
N ARG A 114 -18.57 -20.06 -28.89
CA ARG A 114 -18.35 -21.04 -29.96
C ARG A 114 -19.60 -21.19 -30.84
N ASP A 115 -19.48 -20.74 -32.08
CA ASP A 115 -20.40 -21.02 -33.21
C ASP A 115 -19.58 -21.63 -34.37
N ASP A 116 -20.26 -22.25 -35.34
CA ASP A 116 -19.62 -23.03 -36.42
C ASP A 116 -18.67 -22.22 -37.33
N SER A 117 -18.76 -20.88 -37.32
CA SER A 117 -18.01 -19.99 -38.20
C SER A 117 -17.09 -19.00 -37.48
N ASN A 118 -17.18 -18.83 -36.16
CA ASN A 118 -16.38 -17.85 -35.44
C ASN A 118 -16.28 -18.17 -33.93
N SER A 119 -15.09 -17.98 -33.36
CA SER A 119 -14.82 -18.24 -31.95
C SER A 119 -14.43 -16.99 -31.16
N LEU A 120 -14.60 -15.80 -31.73
CA LEU A 120 -14.33 -14.54 -31.04
C LEU A 120 -15.35 -14.33 -29.91
N ILE A 121 -14.89 -14.09 -28.69
CA ILE A 121 -15.67 -13.92 -27.47
C ILE A 121 -16.32 -12.53 -27.42
N PHE A 122 -15.52 -11.46 -27.48
CA PHE A 122 -15.99 -10.07 -27.35
C PHE A 122 -15.83 -9.29 -28.65
N PHE A 123 -16.32 -9.87 -29.75
CA PHE A 123 -16.30 -9.23 -31.07
C PHE A 123 -17.71 -9.10 -31.65
N ASN A 124 -17.94 -8.05 -32.43
CA ASN A 124 -19.28 -7.70 -32.95
C ASN A 124 -19.89 -8.75 -33.89
N THR A 125 -19.09 -9.68 -34.42
CA THR A 125 -19.55 -10.79 -35.26
C THR A 125 -20.06 -11.98 -34.44
N ASN A 126 -19.84 -12.01 -33.12
CA ASN A 126 -20.34 -13.05 -32.25
C ASN A 126 -21.79 -12.76 -31.81
N LYS A 127 -22.71 -13.68 -32.10
CA LYS A 127 -24.13 -13.59 -31.72
C LYS A 127 -24.34 -13.61 -30.20
N ASN A 128 -23.45 -14.28 -29.46
CA ASN A 128 -23.54 -14.47 -28.02
C ASN A 128 -22.74 -13.43 -27.21
N ILE A 129 -22.23 -12.37 -27.85
CA ILE A 129 -21.45 -11.32 -27.20
C ILE A 129 -22.19 -10.68 -26.00
N LEU A 130 -23.50 -10.46 -26.10
CA LEU A 130 -24.29 -9.87 -25.00
C LEU A 130 -24.45 -10.83 -23.82
N ILE A 131 -24.49 -12.14 -24.08
CA ILE A 131 -24.53 -13.17 -23.03
C ILE A 131 -23.17 -13.18 -22.31
N ASN A 132 -22.07 -13.19 -23.07
CA ASN A 132 -20.72 -13.08 -22.51
C ASN A 132 -20.54 -11.79 -21.70
N ALA A 133 -21.00 -10.64 -22.21
CA ALA A 133 -20.91 -9.37 -21.49
C ALA A 133 -21.74 -9.38 -20.20
N SER A 134 -22.93 -9.96 -20.22
CA SER A 134 -23.78 -10.11 -19.02
C SER A 134 -23.08 -10.97 -17.96
N LEU A 135 -22.51 -12.11 -18.39
CA LEU A 135 -21.79 -13.03 -17.52
C LEU A 135 -20.55 -12.36 -16.90
N GLN A 136 -19.80 -11.58 -17.69
CA GLN A 136 -18.64 -10.83 -17.22
C GLN A 136 -19.05 -9.77 -16.19
N ILE A 137 -20.15 -9.03 -16.41
CA ILE A 137 -20.67 -8.06 -15.41
C ILE A 137 -20.98 -8.76 -14.08
N VAL A 138 -21.67 -9.90 -14.11
CA VAL A 138 -22.00 -10.67 -12.89
C VAL A 138 -20.72 -11.10 -12.18
N TYR A 139 -19.72 -11.58 -12.92
CA TYR A 139 -18.43 -11.97 -12.38
C TYR A 139 -17.70 -10.78 -11.75
N ASN A 140 -17.62 -9.64 -12.45
CA ASN A 140 -17.00 -8.41 -11.97
C ASN A 140 -17.64 -7.94 -10.66
N LEU A 141 -18.98 -7.88 -10.58
CA LEU A 141 -19.70 -7.47 -9.38
C LEU A 141 -19.48 -8.45 -8.22
N THR A 142 -19.43 -9.75 -8.50
CA THR A 142 -19.17 -10.79 -7.49
C THR A 142 -17.77 -10.64 -6.91
N LEU A 143 -16.76 -10.49 -7.76
CA LEU A 143 -15.37 -10.29 -7.34
C LEU A 143 -15.18 -8.94 -6.65
N PHE A 144 -15.86 -7.89 -7.10
CA PHE A 144 -15.83 -6.60 -6.44
C PHE A 144 -16.41 -6.67 -5.03
N GLY A 145 -17.56 -7.33 -4.86
CA GLY A 145 -18.15 -7.58 -3.53
C GLY A 145 -17.19 -8.36 -2.61
N LEU A 146 -16.53 -9.39 -3.15
CA LEU A 146 -15.54 -10.17 -2.41
C LEU A 146 -14.30 -9.33 -2.04
N PHE A 147 -13.83 -8.48 -2.95
CA PHE A 147 -12.75 -7.54 -2.70
C PHE A 147 -13.11 -6.56 -1.57
N LEU A 148 -14.29 -5.92 -1.63
CA LEU A 148 -14.77 -5.01 -0.59
C LEU A 148 -14.91 -5.71 0.77
N TYR A 149 -15.37 -6.96 0.78
CA TYR A 149 -15.43 -7.78 1.99
C TYR A 149 -14.07 -7.95 2.64
N TYR A 150 -13.04 -8.33 1.86
CA TYR A 150 -11.68 -8.46 2.41
C TYR A 150 -11.05 -7.13 2.78
N LEU A 151 -11.31 -6.07 2.00
CA LEU A 151 -10.84 -4.72 2.28
C LEU A 151 -11.33 -4.21 3.64
N ASN A 152 -12.60 -4.47 3.97
CA ASN A 152 -13.20 -4.12 5.26
C ASN A 152 -12.61 -4.93 6.43
N LYS A 153 -12.06 -6.11 6.18
CA LYS A 153 -11.44 -6.97 7.19
C LYS A 153 -9.98 -6.64 7.50
N ILE A 154 -9.39 -5.66 6.80
CA ILE A 154 -8.01 -5.25 7.06
C ILE A 154 -7.95 -4.51 8.41
N ASP A 155 -7.33 -5.17 9.39
CA ASP A 155 -7.08 -4.63 10.73
C ASP A 155 -5.85 -3.71 10.69
N ILE A 156 -6.09 -2.40 10.87
CA ILE A 156 -5.08 -1.34 10.77
C ILE A 156 -4.06 -1.44 11.93
N THR A 157 -4.43 -2.11 13.03
CA THR A 157 -3.61 -2.15 14.25
C THR A 157 -2.46 -3.16 14.21
N LYS A 158 -2.42 -4.04 13.18
CA LYS A 158 -1.44 -5.14 13.07
C LYS A 158 -0.42 -4.98 11.93
N GLY A 159 -0.46 -3.87 11.21
CA GLY A 159 0.46 -3.60 10.10
C GLY A 159 1.74 -2.93 10.57
N ASN A 160 2.89 -3.33 10.00
CA ASN A 160 4.09 -2.50 9.97
C ASN A 160 3.73 -1.10 9.43
N GLU A 161 4.43 -0.05 9.88
CA GLU A 161 4.21 1.40 9.67
C GLU A 161 3.90 1.89 8.22
N LEU A 162 3.88 1.02 7.21
CA LEU A 162 3.54 1.33 5.82
C LEU A 162 2.04 1.53 5.55
N PHE A 163 1.15 1.16 6.47
CA PHE A 163 -0.30 1.40 6.31
C PHE A 163 -0.77 2.69 6.98
N ASP A 164 -0.10 3.79 6.67
CA ASP A 164 -0.69 5.11 6.87
C ASP A 164 -2.03 5.19 6.14
N GLY A 165 -2.99 5.94 6.68
CA GLY A 165 -4.33 6.09 6.08
C GLY A 165 -4.31 6.49 4.60
N VAL A 166 -3.22 7.11 4.14
CA VAL A 166 -2.98 7.48 2.73
C VAL A 166 -2.72 6.26 1.84
N TYR A 167 -1.92 5.29 2.26
CA TYR A 167 -1.66 4.07 1.48
C TYR A 167 -2.95 3.26 1.29
N LYS A 168 -3.69 3.02 2.38
CA LYS A 168 -4.99 2.31 2.33
C LYS A 168 -5.93 2.99 1.35
N ARG A 169 -5.96 4.32 1.37
CA ARG A 169 -6.80 5.12 0.47
C ARG A 169 -6.37 4.98 -0.98
N ALA A 170 -5.08 5.09 -1.30
CA ALA A 170 -4.56 4.90 -2.65
C ALA A 170 -4.82 3.48 -3.18
N PHE A 171 -4.56 2.46 -2.35
CA PHE A 171 -4.85 1.06 -2.65
C PHE A 171 -6.34 0.82 -2.94
N SER A 172 -7.22 1.35 -2.07
CA SER A 172 -8.67 1.20 -2.24
C SER A 172 -9.17 1.91 -3.49
N ILE A 173 -8.70 3.14 -3.74
CA ILE A 173 -9.07 3.91 -4.92
C ILE A 173 -8.67 3.16 -6.20
N LEU A 174 -7.43 2.66 -6.29
CA LEU A 174 -6.95 1.92 -7.46
C LEU A 174 -7.92 0.79 -7.84
N PHE A 175 -8.23 -0.09 -6.89
CA PHE A 175 -9.02 -1.28 -7.19
C PHE A 175 -10.52 -1.01 -7.31
N ILE A 176 -11.07 -0.08 -6.54
CA ILE A 176 -12.46 0.36 -6.72
C ILE A 176 -12.64 0.95 -8.12
N VAL A 177 -11.74 1.86 -8.53
CA VAL A 177 -11.78 2.46 -9.86
C VAL A 177 -11.63 1.38 -10.93
N TYR A 178 -10.70 0.44 -10.76
CA TYR A 178 -10.52 -0.68 -11.69
C TYR A 178 -11.80 -1.48 -11.94
N TYR A 179 -12.46 -1.98 -10.88
CA TYR A 179 -13.71 -2.73 -11.02
C TYR A 179 -14.83 -1.90 -11.65
N ILE A 180 -14.92 -0.61 -11.32
CA ILE A 180 -15.91 0.30 -11.91
C ILE A 180 -15.64 0.50 -13.40
N LEU A 181 -14.41 0.79 -13.80
CA LEU A 181 -14.05 1.04 -15.20
C LEU A 181 -14.27 -0.21 -16.05
N ASP A 182 -13.89 -1.39 -15.56
CA ASP A 182 -14.10 -2.65 -16.28
C ASP A 182 -15.60 -2.98 -16.42
N THR A 183 -16.39 -2.80 -15.35
CA THR A 183 -17.85 -2.97 -15.43
C THR A 183 -18.50 -1.97 -16.39
N LEU A 184 -18.05 -0.71 -16.39
CA LEU A 184 -18.52 0.33 -17.30
C LEU A 184 -18.22 0.01 -18.76
N PHE A 185 -17.07 -0.60 -19.06
CA PHE A 185 -16.74 -1.06 -20.42
C PHE A 185 -17.80 -2.03 -20.95
N PHE A 186 -18.13 -3.07 -20.18
CA PHE A 186 -19.15 -4.04 -20.60
C PHE A 186 -20.56 -3.45 -20.65
N ILE A 187 -20.92 -2.57 -19.71
CA ILE A 187 -22.20 -1.83 -19.79
C ILE A 187 -22.27 -1.03 -21.08
N TRP A 188 -21.20 -0.32 -21.46
CA TRP A 188 -21.20 0.46 -22.69
C TRP A 188 -21.25 -0.39 -23.95
N LEU A 189 -20.68 -1.60 -23.93
CA LEU A 189 -20.75 -2.55 -25.03
C LEU A 189 -22.21 -2.86 -25.42
N PHE A 190 -23.14 -2.97 -24.46
CA PHE A 190 -24.58 -3.17 -24.74
C PHE A 190 -25.19 -2.04 -25.58
N PHE A 191 -24.81 -0.79 -25.32
CA PHE A 191 -25.37 0.37 -26.01
C PHE A 191 -24.80 0.58 -27.41
N VAL A 192 -23.62 0.02 -27.66
CA VAL A 192 -22.77 0.35 -28.78
C VAL A 192 -22.71 -0.75 -29.84
N LEU A 193 -23.04 -2.00 -29.48
CA LEU A 193 -22.87 -3.18 -30.33
C LEU A 193 -23.40 -3.02 -31.78
N ASN A 194 -24.52 -2.31 -31.94
CA ASN A 194 -25.20 -2.12 -33.23
C ASN A 194 -24.73 -0.88 -34.02
N LYS A 195 -23.76 -0.11 -33.49
CA LYS A 195 -23.29 1.14 -34.10
C LYS A 195 -21.76 1.11 -34.26
N MET A 196 -21.30 1.00 -35.51
CA MET A 196 -19.87 1.05 -35.85
C MET A 196 -19.15 2.28 -35.30
N SER A 197 -19.82 3.45 -35.25
CA SER A 197 -19.27 4.67 -34.65
C SER A 197 -19.08 4.52 -33.13
N GLY A 198 -20.00 3.85 -32.44
CA GLY A 198 -19.89 3.60 -31.01
C GLY A 198 -18.72 2.69 -30.67
N ILE A 199 -18.43 1.66 -31.50
CA ILE A 199 -17.33 0.71 -31.22
C ILE A 199 -15.99 1.46 -31.22
N LYS A 200 -15.79 2.39 -32.16
CA LYS A 200 -14.61 3.28 -32.16
C LYS A 200 -14.55 4.15 -30.91
N THR A 201 -15.67 4.69 -30.45
CA THR A 201 -15.74 5.47 -29.20
C THR A 201 -15.35 4.61 -27.99
N LEU A 202 -15.77 3.35 -27.94
CA LEU A 202 -15.42 2.41 -26.88
C LEU A 202 -13.91 2.15 -26.81
N TYR A 203 -13.23 2.01 -27.95
CA TYR A 203 -11.77 1.89 -27.99
C TYR A 203 -11.05 3.12 -27.44
N HIS A 204 -11.47 4.33 -27.84
CA HIS A 204 -10.86 5.57 -27.34
C HIS A 204 -11.04 5.73 -25.84
N LEU A 205 -12.24 5.42 -25.35
CA LEU A 205 -12.55 5.43 -23.93
C LEU A 205 -11.69 4.43 -23.16
N THR A 206 -11.51 3.22 -23.69
CA THR A 206 -10.67 2.18 -23.07
C THR A 206 -9.23 2.67 -22.90
N HIS A 207 -8.68 3.40 -23.88
CA HIS A 207 -7.36 4.02 -23.72
C HIS A 207 -7.32 5.09 -22.62
N VAL A 208 -8.38 5.88 -22.44
CA VAL A 208 -8.48 6.86 -21.34
C VAL A 208 -8.55 6.14 -19.99
N PHE A 209 -9.36 5.09 -19.89
CA PHE A 209 -9.45 4.25 -18.70
C PHE A 209 -8.09 3.64 -18.36
N ASN A 210 -7.38 3.15 -19.37
CA ASN A 210 -6.06 2.58 -19.17
C ASN A 210 -5.03 3.61 -18.72
N LEU A 211 -5.12 4.86 -19.20
CA LEU A 211 -4.27 5.96 -18.72
C LEU A 211 -4.53 6.26 -17.24
N ILE A 212 -5.80 6.35 -16.83
CA ILE A 212 -6.18 6.56 -15.42
C ILE A 212 -5.59 5.44 -14.56
N MET A 213 -5.72 4.19 -15.00
CA MET A 213 -5.16 3.03 -14.30
C MET A 213 -3.64 3.09 -14.18
N CYS A 214 -2.90 3.46 -15.24
CA CYS A 214 -1.46 3.65 -15.18
C CYS A 214 -1.05 4.66 -14.09
N LEU A 215 -1.73 5.81 -14.04
CA LEU A 215 -1.44 6.85 -13.04
C LEU A 215 -1.68 6.35 -11.62
N LEU A 216 -2.75 5.58 -11.40
CA LEU A 216 -3.06 4.99 -10.10
C LEU A 216 -2.07 3.90 -9.70
N ILE A 217 -1.62 3.06 -10.65
CA ILE A 217 -0.59 2.03 -10.42
C ILE A 217 0.74 2.68 -10.03
N ILE A 218 1.18 3.71 -10.75
CA ILE A 218 2.41 4.46 -10.43
C ILE A 218 2.28 5.09 -9.04
N THR A 219 1.14 5.73 -8.75
CA THR A 219 0.86 6.33 -7.45
C THR A 219 0.98 5.29 -6.34
N LEU A 220 0.36 4.12 -6.50
CA LEU A 220 0.47 3.03 -5.53
C LEU A 220 1.91 2.54 -5.40
N ALA A 221 2.64 2.37 -6.50
CA ALA A 221 4.04 1.95 -6.49
C ALA A 221 4.93 2.92 -5.69
N ILE A 222 4.71 4.22 -5.83
CA ILE A 222 5.42 5.26 -5.06
C ILE A 222 5.12 5.10 -3.56
N TYR A 223 3.85 4.96 -3.18
CA TYR A 223 3.48 4.79 -1.77
C TYR A 223 3.92 3.45 -1.18
N THR A 224 4.01 2.38 -2.00
CA THR A 224 4.45 1.04 -1.54
C THR A 224 5.97 0.97 -1.37
N ASN A 225 6.73 1.58 -2.30
CA ASN A 225 8.17 1.31 -2.43
C ASN A 225 9.08 2.51 -2.22
N TRP A 226 8.64 3.73 -2.56
CA TRP A 226 9.53 4.87 -2.66
C TRP A 226 9.47 5.79 -1.45
N LEU A 227 8.36 5.82 -0.71
CA LEU A 227 8.30 6.63 0.51
C LEU A 227 9.40 6.22 1.51
N SER A 228 9.55 4.91 1.75
CA SER A 228 10.59 4.34 2.63
C SER A 228 12.00 4.59 2.11
N LEU A 229 12.20 4.45 0.80
CA LEU A 229 13.48 4.70 0.11
C LEU A 229 13.88 6.18 0.18
N ILE A 230 12.93 7.10 -0.05
CA ILE A 230 13.12 8.55 0.05
C ILE A 230 13.45 8.94 1.50
N THR A 231 12.78 8.35 2.51
CA THR A 231 13.18 8.57 3.91
C THR A 231 14.58 8.02 4.23
N ARG A 232 15.00 6.89 3.66
CA ARG A 232 16.35 6.35 3.83
C ARG A 232 17.41 7.24 3.17
N PHE A 233 17.17 7.70 1.93
CA PHE A 233 18.06 8.65 1.26
C PHE A 233 18.13 9.99 1.98
N LYS A 234 16.99 10.50 2.48
CA LYS A 234 16.95 11.71 3.31
C LYS A 234 17.75 11.56 4.61
N ARG A 235 17.77 10.36 5.21
CA ARG A 235 18.64 10.05 6.37
C ARG A 235 20.12 9.97 5.99
N GLN A 236 20.47 9.40 4.83
CA GLN A 236 21.86 9.37 4.34
C GLN A 236 22.41 10.74 3.96
N TRP A 237 21.55 11.68 3.57
CA TRP A 237 21.91 13.07 3.26
C TRP A 237 21.93 13.98 4.49
N GLN A 238 21.47 13.48 5.64
CA GLN A 238 21.78 14.12 6.92
C GLN A 238 23.22 13.74 7.25
N PRO A 239 24.10 14.70 7.58
CA PRO A 239 25.46 14.37 7.97
C PRO A 239 25.39 13.34 9.10
N GLU A 240 26.08 12.21 8.93
CA GLU A 240 26.30 11.27 10.01
C GLU A 240 26.84 12.08 11.18
N ILE A 241 26.02 12.23 12.22
CA ILE A 241 26.53 12.65 13.51
C ILE A 241 27.45 11.50 13.88
N VAL A 242 28.75 11.76 13.85
CA VAL A 242 29.75 10.82 14.36
C VAL A 242 29.38 10.60 15.82
N GLU A 243 28.65 9.53 16.07
CA GLU A 243 28.44 9.06 17.42
C GLU A 243 29.81 8.59 17.91
N VAL A 244 30.47 9.43 18.69
CA VAL A 244 31.58 9.01 19.53
C VAL A 244 31.12 7.74 20.23
N PRO A 245 31.83 6.60 20.08
CA PRO A 245 31.45 5.37 20.73
C PRO A 245 31.45 5.65 22.23
N ILE A 246 30.25 5.71 22.80
CA ILE A 246 30.10 5.60 24.23
C ILE A 246 30.47 4.16 24.51
N GLU A 247 31.57 3.96 25.24
CA GLU A 247 31.84 2.69 25.91
C GLU A 247 30.54 2.30 26.62
N THR A 248 29.88 1.29 26.06
CA THR A 248 28.65 0.73 26.60
C THR A 248 29.05 -0.04 27.84
N ASN A 249 29.23 0.70 28.92
CA ASN A 249 29.05 0.13 30.24
C ASN A 249 27.57 -0.23 30.30
N ASP A 250 27.29 -1.51 30.55
CA ASP A 250 25.98 -2.16 30.56
C ASP A 250 24.83 -1.17 30.83
N GLN A 251 24.01 -0.90 29.80
CA GLN A 251 22.78 -0.13 29.98
C GLN A 251 21.88 -0.92 30.93
N GLU A 252 21.87 -0.53 32.20
CA GLU A 252 20.81 -0.86 33.13
C GLU A 252 19.49 -0.56 32.43
N VAL A 253 18.69 -1.60 32.19
CA VAL A 253 17.33 -1.42 31.70
C VAL A 253 16.57 -0.69 32.81
N TRP A 254 16.20 0.56 32.56
CA TRP A 254 15.46 1.37 33.52
C TRP A 254 14.04 0.81 33.60
N TYR A 255 13.69 0.20 34.73
CA TYR A 255 12.33 -0.29 35.00
C TYR A 255 11.59 0.72 35.85
N LEU A 256 10.43 1.17 35.35
CA LEU A 256 9.54 2.01 36.13
C LEU A 256 8.72 1.10 37.03
N GLN A 257 8.86 1.23 38.35
CA GLN A 257 8.02 0.49 39.30
C GLN A 257 6.56 0.94 39.16
N ASP A 258 5.60 0.06 39.47
CA ASP A 258 4.20 0.45 39.51
C ASP A 258 3.98 1.46 40.65
N ASP A 259 3.72 2.70 40.27
CA ASP A 259 3.50 3.81 41.18
C ASP A 259 2.04 3.92 41.63
N GLN A 260 1.15 3.01 41.20
CA GLN A 260 -0.27 3.00 41.52
C GLN A 260 -0.96 4.36 41.26
N GLY A 261 -0.48 5.11 40.25
CA GLY A 261 -1.00 6.43 39.91
C GLY A 261 -0.57 7.57 40.84
N LYS A 262 0.48 7.38 41.66
CA LYS A 262 1.04 8.43 42.52
C LYS A 262 1.79 9.50 41.73
N VAL A 263 2.39 9.18 40.58
CA VAL A 263 3.12 10.16 39.76
C VAL A 263 2.20 10.77 38.71
N LYS A 264 1.79 12.03 38.94
CA LYS A 264 0.97 12.80 37.98
C LYS A 264 1.72 13.97 37.36
N ASN A 265 2.75 14.46 38.04
CA ASN A 265 3.56 15.58 37.59
C ASN A 265 5.05 15.39 37.94
N TRP A 266 5.90 16.30 37.47
CA TRP A 266 7.35 16.25 37.70
C TRP A 266 7.76 16.24 39.18
N ASN A 267 7.07 16.99 40.04
CA ASN A 267 7.39 16.99 41.46
C ASN A 267 7.09 15.62 42.09
N ASP A 268 5.97 15.01 41.72
CA ASP A 268 5.62 13.67 42.19
C ASP A 268 6.66 12.64 41.73
N PHE A 269 7.12 12.75 40.47
CA PHE A 269 8.17 11.89 39.92
C PHE A 269 9.45 12.01 40.74
N LYS A 270 9.86 13.26 41.05
CA LYS A 270 11.06 13.52 41.85
C LYS A 270 10.97 12.95 43.25
N VAL A 271 9.82 13.05 43.90
CA VAL A 271 9.65 12.51 45.26
C VAL A 271 9.63 10.98 45.23
N PHE A 272 8.93 10.39 44.26
CA PHE A 272 8.72 8.95 44.21
C PHE A 272 9.98 8.18 43.76
N TYR A 273 10.77 8.75 42.84
CA TYR A 273 11.97 8.13 42.27
C TYR A 273 13.28 8.80 42.71
N ALA A 274 13.26 9.55 43.81
CA ALA A 274 14.41 10.33 44.29
C ALA A 274 15.68 9.47 44.48
N GLU A 275 15.51 8.30 45.09
CA GLU A 275 16.60 7.38 45.42
C GLU A 275 16.96 6.49 44.23
N ASP A 276 15.95 5.94 43.55
CA ASP A 276 16.15 4.97 42.46
C ASP A 276 16.74 5.59 41.18
N HIS A 277 16.41 6.86 40.91
CA HIS A 277 16.74 7.52 39.63
C HIS A 277 17.33 8.92 39.83
N LYS A 278 18.15 9.08 40.89
CA LYS A 278 18.77 10.35 41.26
C LYS A 278 19.54 11.03 40.12
N GLU A 279 20.33 10.28 39.38
CA GLU A 279 21.14 10.80 38.27
C GLU A 279 20.26 11.32 37.12
N LEU A 280 19.21 10.58 36.77
CA LEU A 280 18.21 11.00 35.78
C LEU A 280 17.55 12.31 36.22
N ILE A 281 17.14 12.40 37.49
CA ILE A 281 16.51 13.61 38.03
C ILE A 281 17.45 14.81 37.94
N LEU A 282 18.72 14.65 38.34
CA LEU A 282 19.72 15.70 38.28
C LEU A 282 19.98 16.17 36.84
N SER A 283 20.10 15.23 35.89
CA SER A 283 20.34 15.55 34.49
C SER A 283 19.20 16.35 33.86
N ILE A 284 17.96 16.09 34.26
CA ILE A 284 16.77 16.78 33.75
C ILE A 284 16.58 18.14 34.43
N GLU A 285 16.92 18.27 35.72
CA GLU A 285 16.88 19.57 36.41
C GLU A 285 17.89 20.58 35.84
N GLN A 286 18.99 20.11 35.23
CA GLN A 286 19.94 20.98 34.53
C GLN A 286 19.35 21.60 33.25
N LEU A 287 18.25 21.06 32.72
CA LEU A 287 17.55 21.59 31.55
C LEU A 287 16.52 22.65 31.97
N ASP A 288 17.03 23.83 32.32
CA ASP A 288 16.25 24.97 32.81
C ASP A 288 15.15 25.44 31.83
N PHE A 289 15.40 25.32 30.52
CA PHE A 289 14.47 25.68 29.45
C PHE A 289 13.25 24.74 29.32
N LEU A 290 13.24 23.59 29.99
CA LEU A 290 12.11 22.67 30.02
C LEU A 290 11.10 23.06 31.10
N THR A 291 9.83 23.08 30.73
CA THR A 291 8.71 23.21 31.68
C THR A 291 8.56 21.95 32.53
N LYS A 292 7.83 22.03 33.65
CA LYS A 292 7.55 20.87 34.52
C LYS A 292 6.97 19.68 33.74
N THR A 293 6.04 19.94 32.83
CA THR A 293 5.45 18.88 31.99
C THR A 293 6.50 18.27 31.06
N GLU A 294 7.34 19.08 30.42
CA GLU A 294 8.38 18.56 29.52
C GLU A 294 9.46 17.80 30.28
N ARG A 295 9.82 18.21 31.50
CA ARG A 295 10.74 17.47 32.38
C ARG A 295 10.20 16.10 32.74
N LEU A 296 8.91 15.98 33.02
CA LEU A 296 8.29 14.68 33.26
C LEU A 296 8.39 13.78 32.02
N TYR A 297 8.14 14.30 30.82
CA TYR A 297 8.22 13.50 29.59
C TYR A 297 9.67 13.15 29.22
N ALA A 298 10.61 14.05 29.48
CA ALA A 298 12.04 13.79 29.38
C ALA A 298 12.44 12.62 30.30
N ALA A 299 11.93 12.62 31.54
CA ALA A 299 12.21 11.56 32.50
C ALA A 299 11.58 10.23 32.12
N LEU A 300 10.52 10.22 31.32
CA LEU A 300 9.85 8.98 30.92
C LEU A 300 10.45 8.34 29.66
N GLN A 301 11.26 9.07 28.87
CA GLN A 301 11.90 8.54 27.65
C GLN A 301 12.74 7.27 27.91
N PRO A 302 13.60 7.20 28.95
CA PRO A 302 14.49 6.04 29.15
C PRO A 302 13.74 4.73 29.43
N PHE A 303 12.52 4.82 29.94
CA PHE A 303 11.69 3.67 30.31
C PHE A 303 10.94 3.06 29.12
N ASN A 304 11.01 3.67 27.94
CA ASN A 304 10.43 3.19 26.68
C ASN A 304 8.95 2.73 26.79
N LEU A 305 8.16 3.47 27.58
CA LEU A 305 6.74 3.18 27.78
C LEU A 305 5.92 3.50 26.52
N SER A 306 4.94 2.66 26.19
CA SER A 306 4.07 2.94 25.05
C SER A 306 3.25 4.21 25.29
N HIS A 307 2.99 4.99 24.22
CA HIS A 307 2.16 6.20 24.34
C HIS A 307 0.75 5.89 24.87
N LYS A 308 0.24 4.67 24.65
CA LYS A 308 -1.06 4.22 25.15
C LYS A 308 -1.04 4.05 26.66
N ASP A 309 0.03 3.49 27.21
CA ASP A 309 0.18 3.29 28.65
C ASP A 309 0.35 4.63 29.36
N LEU A 310 1.11 5.55 28.75
CA LEU A 310 1.24 6.92 29.25
C LEU A 310 -0.09 7.68 29.21
N ALA A 311 -0.88 7.54 28.13
CA ALA A 311 -2.20 8.15 28.02
C ALA A 311 -3.15 7.64 29.11
N ALA A 312 -3.14 6.33 29.38
CA ALA A 312 -3.90 5.73 30.46
C ALA A 312 -3.43 6.21 31.84
N LYS A 313 -2.11 6.21 32.08
CA LYS A 313 -1.49 6.63 33.35
C LYS A 313 -1.82 8.09 33.70
N PHE A 314 -1.76 8.99 32.73
CA PHE A 314 -2.04 10.41 32.95
C PHE A 314 -3.51 10.80 32.74
N ASN A 315 -4.38 9.85 32.37
CA ASN A 315 -5.78 10.09 32.03
C ASN A 315 -5.96 11.22 30.99
N VAL A 316 -5.20 11.16 29.90
CA VAL A 316 -5.24 12.13 28.80
C VAL A 316 -5.37 11.43 27.45
N SER A 317 -5.72 12.18 26.41
CA SER A 317 -5.79 11.62 25.05
C SER A 317 -4.41 11.22 24.52
N LEU A 318 -4.36 10.20 23.65
CA LEU A 318 -3.13 9.79 22.95
C LEU A 318 -2.49 10.97 22.21
N ARG A 319 -3.31 11.81 21.56
CA ARG A 319 -2.85 13.03 20.87
C ARG A 319 -2.15 14.01 21.80
N THR A 320 -2.59 14.10 23.05
CA THR A 320 -1.94 14.95 24.07
C THR A 320 -0.54 14.44 24.39
N ILE A 321 -0.37 13.12 24.53
CA ILE A 321 0.94 12.48 24.76
C ILE A 321 1.89 12.78 23.59
N GLU A 322 1.44 12.53 22.36
CA GLU A 322 2.23 12.76 21.14
C GLU A 322 2.65 14.23 20.99
N THR A 323 1.72 15.15 21.27
CA THR A 323 1.98 16.59 21.20
C THR A 323 3.04 17.02 22.21
N ASN A 324 3.03 16.45 23.42
CA ASN A 324 4.01 16.78 24.45
C ASN A 324 5.40 16.24 24.11
N PHE A 325 5.51 15.00 23.60
CA PHE A 325 6.79 14.49 23.09
C PHE A 325 7.31 15.31 21.91
N TYR A 326 6.43 15.71 20.98
CA TYR A 326 6.82 16.58 19.88
C TYR A 326 7.38 17.92 20.37
N ARG A 327 6.69 18.59 21.31
CA ARG A 327 7.14 19.85 21.91
C ARG A 327 8.50 19.71 22.60
N LEU A 328 8.68 18.63 23.35
CA LEU A 328 9.95 18.31 24.01
C LEU A 328 11.08 18.20 22.98
N ARG A 329 10.93 17.37 21.94
CA ARG A 329 11.96 17.18 20.89
C ARG A 329 12.30 18.48 20.18
N VAL A 330 11.31 19.30 19.85
CA VAL A 330 11.52 20.61 19.22
C VAL A 330 12.34 21.54 20.13
N LYS A 331 12.07 21.55 21.45
CA LYS A 331 12.82 22.37 22.40
C LYS A 331 14.24 21.86 22.62
N LEU A 332 14.43 20.55 22.76
CA LEU A 332 15.76 19.93 22.88
C LEU A 332 16.62 20.29 21.67
N ARG A 333 16.08 20.13 20.46
CA ARG A 333 16.77 20.49 19.22
C ARG A 333 17.12 21.98 19.12
N LYS A 334 16.26 22.86 19.64
CA LYS A 334 16.52 24.31 19.65
C LYS A 334 17.70 24.69 20.55
N HIS A 335 18.01 23.86 21.55
CA HIS A 335 19.09 24.08 22.52
C HIS A 335 20.24 23.07 22.34
N ASP A 336 20.42 22.54 21.12
CA ASP A 336 21.54 21.65 20.75
C ASP A 336 21.67 20.34 21.54
N HIS A 337 20.55 19.82 22.06
CA HIS A 337 20.47 18.50 22.70
C HIS A 337 19.92 17.44 21.74
N SER A 338 20.33 16.18 21.94
CA SER A 338 19.67 15.01 21.35
C SER A 338 18.16 15.00 21.65
N GLU A 339 17.36 14.49 20.72
CA GLU A 339 15.91 14.35 20.90
C GLU A 339 15.56 13.20 21.88
N ASP A 340 16.49 12.30 22.13
CA ASP A 340 16.37 11.14 23.02
C ASP A 340 17.48 11.11 24.09
N PHE A 341 17.15 10.61 25.27
CA PHE A 341 18.04 10.52 26.44
C PHE A 341 18.92 9.25 26.39
N PRO A 342 20.19 9.26 26.89
CA PRO A 342 20.90 10.40 27.50
C PRO A 342 21.26 11.47 26.47
N TYR A 343 20.94 12.73 26.80
CA TYR A 343 21.05 13.84 25.87
C TYR A 343 22.52 14.13 25.57
N LYS A 344 22.99 13.74 24.38
CA LYS A 344 24.33 14.12 23.90
C LYS A 344 24.31 15.58 23.43
N TYR A 345 25.34 16.35 23.77
CA TYR A 345 25.58 17.66 23.16
C TYR A 345 25.98 17.48 21.70
N ARG A 346 25.39 18.27 20.79
CA ARG A 346 25.97 18.43 19.45
C ARG A 346 27.17 19.36 19.55
N ALA A 347 28.36 18.84 19.29
CA ALA A 347 29.54 19.68 19.09
C ALA A 347 29.28 20.60 17.89
N LYS A 348 29.60 21.89 18.04
CA LYS A 348 29.45 22.90 16.99
C LYS A 348 30.44 22.71 15.86
#